data_AF-A0A2V7U5V7-F1
#
_entry.id   AF-A0A2V7U5V7-F1
#
_cell.length_a   1.000
_cell.length_b   1.000
_cell.length_c   1.000
_cell.angle_alpha   90.00
_cell.angle_beta   90.00
_cell.angle_gamma   90.00
#
_symmetry.space_group_name_H-M   'P 1'
#
loop_
_entity.id
_entity.type
_entity.pdbx_description
1 polymer ?
#
loop_
_entity_poly.entity_id
_entity_poly.type
_entity_poly.pdbx_seq_one_letter_code
_entity_poly.pdbx_strand_id
1 'polypeptide(L)'
;MATVPLAGDRTRAEASVALPAEGSGWYVLRAWADRPRLPVLDLYPFASTSPVYVRVGNQPLRSPADAAWFARWVDRVIAAAGAHTGWNTAGEREAAMSQLARAREEFKRRSQQPR
;
A
#
# COMPACT_ATOMS: atom_id res chain seq x y z
N MET A 1 8.39 13.17 4.05
CA MET A 1 7.84 12.49 5.25
C MET A 1 7.99 13.44 6.42
N ALA A 2 6.93 13.68 7.20
CA ALA A 2 7.03 14.46 8.43
C ALA A 2 6.96 13.53 9.64
N THR A 3 7.62 13.92 10.73
CA THR A 3 7.66 13.14 11.98
C THR A 3 6.84 13.85 13.04
N VAL A 4 5.96 13.10 13.71
CA VAL A 4 5.20 13.58 14.87
C VAL A 4 5.94 13.12 16.14
N PRO A 5 6.41 14.04 17.00
CA PRO A 5 7.04 13.65 18.26
C PRO A 5 5.98 13.03 19.19
N LEU A 6 6.33 11.92 19.83
CA LEU A 6 5.51 11.29 20.87
C LEU A 6 5.95 11.83 22.23
N ALA A 7 4.97 12.25 23.05
CA ALA A 7 5.19 12.68 24.43
C ALA A 7 4.63 11.65 25.43
N GLY A 8 5.04 11.78 26.70
CA GLY A 8 4.51 10.97 27.80
C GLY A 8 4.75 9.47 27.64
N ASP A 9 3.71 8.68 27.95
CA ASP A 9 3.74 7.21 27.92
C ASP A 9 3.70 6.60 26.50
N ARG A 10 3.66 7.45 25.46
CA ARG A 10 3.66 7.08 24.04
C ARG A 10 2.43 6.28 23.60
N THR A 11 1.31 6.43 24.30
CA THR A 11 0.02 5.80 23.93
C THR A 11 -0.91 6.72 23.16
N ARG A 12 -0.67 8.04 23.22
CA ARG A 12 -1.43 9.08 22.50
C ARG A 12 -0.49 10.13 21.92
N ALA A 13 -0.87 10.69 20.79
CA ALA A 13 -0.25 11.87 20.22
C ALA A 13 -1.32 12.80 19.67
N GLU A 14 -1.08 14.10 19.78
CA GLU A 14 -1.88 15.13 19.13
C GLU A 14 -0.90 16.11 18.49
N ALA A 15 -1.07 16.36 17.19
CA ALA A 15 -0.15 17.19 16.44
C ALA A 15 -0.86 17.85 15.27
N SER A 16 -0.42 19.06 14.94
CA SER A 16 -0.75 19.75 13.70
C SER A 16 0.52 19.82 12.86
N VAL A 17 0.46 19.28 11.64
CA VAL A 17 1.62 19.21 10.74
C VAL A 17 1.20 19.78 9.38
N ALA A 18 1.97 20.74 8.88
CA ALA A 18 1.81 21.24 7.52
C ALA A 18 2.57 20.33 6.55
N LEU A 19 1.88 19.81 5.54
CA LEU A 19 2.48 19.02 4.47
C LEU A 19 2.21 19.71 3.13
N PRO A 20 3.23 19.89 2.26
CA PRO A 20 2.99 20.39 0.92
C PRO A 20 2.16 19.39 0.12
N ALA A 21 1.19 19.90 -0.64
CA ALA A 21 0.37 19.14 -1.58
C ALA A 21 0.70 19.58 -3.00
N GLU A 22 1.79 19.02 -3.55
CA GLU A 22 2.29 19.34 -4.90
C GLU A 22 1.45 18.70 -6.02
N GLY A 23 0.53 17.80 -5.68
CA GLY A 23 -0.41 17.19 -6.61
C GLY A 23 -1.45 16.33 -5.90
N SER A 24 -2.44 15.86 -6.66
CA SER A 24 -3.44 14.91 -6.15
C SER A 24 -2.78 13.61 -5.68
N GLY A 25 -3.15 13.13 -4.52
CA GLY A 25 -2.51 11.99 -3.87
C GLY A 25 -3.28 11.50 -2.66
N TRP A 26 -2.57 10.85 -1.75
CA TRP A 26 -3.11 10.44 -0.46
C TRP A 26 -2.03 10.55 0.61
N TYR A 27 -2.48 10.77 1.83
CA TYR A 27 -1.64 10.81 3.01
C TYR A 27 -2.10 9.75 4.01
N VAL A 28 -1.17 9.25 4.80
CA VAL A 28 -1.46 8.32 5.89
C VAL A 28 -0.62 8.71 7.09
N LEU A 29 -1.18 8.57 8.28
CA LEU A 29 -0.41 8.59 9.50
C LEU A 29 -0.05 7.16 9.87
N ARG A 30 1.25 6.90 10.08
CA ARG A 30 1.75 5.60 10.52
C ARG A 30 2.46 5.76 11.85
N ALA A 31 2.11 4.89 12.79
CA ALA A 31 2.88 4.65 14.00
C ALA A 31 3.58 3.29 13.84
N TRP A 32 4.84 3.21 14.22
CA TRP A 32 5.60 1.96 14.22
C TRP A 32 6.46 1.88 15.48
N ALA A 33 6.69 0.65 15.95
CA ALA A 33 7.61 0.37 17.03
C ALA A 33 9.05 0.26 16.49
N ASP A 34 10.02 0.62 17.34
CA ASP A 34 11.45 0.42 17.12
C ASP A 34 11.87 -1.05 17.29
N ARG A 35 11.04 -1.84 17.97
CA ARG A 35 11.27 -3.27 18.27
C ARG A 35 9.97 -4.01 18.53
N PRO A 36 9.98 -5.36 18.46
CA PRO A 36 8.86 -6.19 18.91
C PRO A 36 8.51 -5.91 20.37
N ARG A 37 7.22 -5.99 20.71
CA ARG A 37 6.75 -5.81 22.09
C ARG A 37 5.53 -6.67 22.39
N LEU A 38 5.66 -7.56 23.38
CA LEU A 38 4.52 -8.33 23.89
C LEU A 38 3.43 -7.41 24.45
N PRO A 39 2.14 -7.75 24.27
CA PRO A 39 1.62 -9.00 23.70
C PRO A 39 1.44 -8.98 22.17
N VAL A 40 1.93 -7.97 21.46
CA VAL A 40 1.80 -7.89 19.99
C VAL A 40 2.77 -8.88 19.34
N LEU A 41 2.23 -9.96 18.78
CA LEU A 41 2.99 -11.01 18.10
C LEU A 41 3.37 -10.61 16.66
N ASP A 42 4.05 -9.47 16.54
CA ASP A 42 4.56 -8.96 15.27
C ASP A 42 6.04 -8.58 15.44
N LEU A 43 6.87 -8.90 14.45
CA LEU A 43 8.28 -8.52 14.41
C LEU A 43 8.43 -7.01 14.18
N TYR A 44 7.48 -6.40 13.48
CA TYR A 44 7.45 -4.97 13.20
C TYR A 44 6.06 -4.41 13.52
N PRO A 45 5.70 -4.25 14.81
CA PRO A 45 4.41 -3.67 15.18
C PRO A 45 4.22 -2.30 14.54
N PHE A 46 3.22 -2.16 13.66
CA PHE A 46 2.84 -0.88 13.09
C PHE A 46 1.33 -0.79 12.92
N ALA A 47 0.84 0.44 12.90
CA ALA A 47 -0.53 0.76 12.56
C ALA A 47 -0.53 1.96 11.60
N SER A 48 -1.44 1.94 10.64
CA SER A 48 -1.67 3.05 9.72
C SER A 48 -3.13 3.44 9.78
N THR A 49 -3.44 4.73 9.65
CA THR A 49 -4.83 5.17 9.45
C THR A 49 -5.34 4.70 8.09
N SER A 50 -6.65 4.78 7.88
CA SER A 50 -7.17 4.86 6.51
C SER A 50 -6.53 6.04 5.78
N PRO A 51 -6.25 5.92 4.47
CA PRO A 51 -5.68 7.01 3.71
C PRO A 51 -6.65 8.19 3.62
N VAL A 52 -6.12 9.40 3.75
CA VAL A 52 -6.84 10.64 3.43
C VAL A 52 -6.47 11.01 2.00
N TYR A 53 -7.46 10.98 1.10
CA TYR A 53 -7.28 11.33 -0.30
C TYR A 53 -7.37 12.84 -0.48
N VAL A 54 -6.39 13.42 -1.16
CA VAL A 54 -6.32 14.86 -1.44
C VAL A 54 -6.30 15.06 -2.94
N ARG A 55 -7.16 15.96 -3.43
CA ARG A 55 -7.20 16.37 -4.84
C ARG A 55 -6.83 17.84 -4.93
N VAL A 56 -5.84 18.15 -5.77
CA VAL A 56 -5.39 19.52 -6.01
C VAL A 56 -6.02 20.01 -7.31
N GLY A 57 -6.87 21.03 -7.21
CA GLY A 57 -7.65 21.53 -8.35
C GLY A 57 -8.48 20.43 -9.01
N ASN A 58 -8.47 20.39 -10.35
CA ASN A 58 -9.14 19.36 -11.13
C ASN A 58 -8.18 18.23 -11.59
N GLN A 59 -7.02 18.07 -10.94
CA GLN A 59 -6.06 17.05 -11.35
C GLN A 59 -6.56 15.64 -11.01
N PRO A 60 -6.50 14.70 -11.97
CA PRO A 60 -6.91 13.32 -11.73
C PRO A 60 -5.93 12.63 -10.76
N LEU A 61 -6.45 11.75 -9.89
CA LEU A 61 -5.63 10.96 -8.98
C LEU A 61 -4.97 9.80 -9.75
N ARG A 62 -3.79 10.05 -10.32
CA ARG A 62 -3.04 9.08 -11.15
C ARG A 62 -1.55 9.12 -10.85
N SER A 63 -0.92 7.95 -10.84
CA SER A 63 0.53 7.80 -10.71
C SER A 63 1.01 6.70 -11.67
N PRO A 64 1.48 7.06 -12.88
CA PRO A 64 1.93 6.07 -13.86
C PRO A 64 3.15 5.27 -13.36
N ALA A 65 4.02 5.92 -12.59
CA ALA A 65 5.19 5.30 -11.98
C ALA A 65 4.80 4.23 -10.95
N ASP A 66 3.87 4.53 -10.04
CA ASP A 66 3.40 3.54 -9.06
C ASP A 66 2.68 2.40 -9.76
N ALA A 67 1.84 2.70 -10.75
CA ALA A 67 1.16 1.67 -11.53
C ALA A 67 2.16 0.72 -12.23
N ALA A 68 3.25 1.25 -12.80
CA ALA A 68 4.31 0.43 -13.39
C ALA A 68 5.03 -0.42 -12.32
N TRP A 69 5.26 0.13 -11.13
CA TRP A 69 5.84 -0.62 -10.02
C TRP A 69 4.93 -1.77 -9.59
N PHE A 70 3.63 -1.52 -9.42
CA PHE A 70 2.66 -2.54 -9.01
C PHE A 70 2.48 -3.61 -10.08
N ALA A 71 2.53 -3.29 -11.37
CA ALA A 71 2.54 -4.31 -12.42
C ALA A 71 3.70 -5.30 -12.26
N ARG A 72 4.93 -4.80 -12.02
CA ARG A 72 6.11 -5.64 -11.76
C ARG A 72 6.03 -6.39 -10.42
N TRP A 73 5.33 -5.83 -9.44
CA TRP A 73 5.09 -6.53 -8.18
C TRP A 73 4.12 -7.71 -8.39
N VAL A 74 3.02 -7.48 -9.12
CA VAL A 74 2.05 -8.54 -9.46
C VAL A 74 2.72 -9.64 -10.28
N ASP A 75 3.65 -9.33 -11.19
CA ASP A 75 4.45 -10.35 -11.89
C ASP A 75 5.17 -11.30 -10.90
N ARG A 76 5.76 -10.75 -9.83
CA ARG A 76 6.42 -11.56 -8.78
C ARG A 76 5.42 -12.39 -7.99
N VAL A 77 4.25 -11.84 -7.67
CA VAL A 77 3.18 -12.58 -6.97
C VAL A 77 2.65 -13.72 -7.84
N ILE A 78 2.43 -13.49 -9.14
CA ILE A 78 2.02 -14.51 -10.11
C ILE A 78 3.05 -15.65 -10.17
N ALA A 79 4.34 -15.33 -10.25
CA ALA A 79 5.40 -16.33 -10.28
C ALA A 79 5.42 -17.19 -9.01
N ALA A 80 5.34 -16.56 -7.83
CA ALA A 80 5.31 -17.26 -6.55
C ALA A 80 4.05 -18.13 -6.39
N ALA A 81 2.87 -17.60 -6.72
CA ALA A 81 1.61 -18.33 -6.65
C ALA A 81 1.58 -19.50 -7.65
N GLY A 82 2.12 -19.30 -8.86
CA GLY A 82 2.19 -20.33 -9.90
C GLY A 82 3.05 -21.52 -9.50
N ALA A 83 4.16 -21.29 -8.78
CA ALA A 83 5.05 -22.30 -8.24
C ALA A 83 4.54 -22.97 -6.95
N HIS A 84 3.53 -22.39 -6.31
CA HIS A 84 2.97 -22.93 -5.07
C HIS A 84 2.16 -24.20 -5.33
N THR A 85 2.34 -25.22 -4.48
CA THR A 85 1.67 -26.52 -4.59
C THR A 85 0.54 -26.73 -3.58
N GLY A 86 0.42 -25.87 -2.55
CA GLY A 86 -0.54 -26.03 -1.45
C GLY A 86 -1.97 -25.52 -1.73
N TRP A 87 -2.44 -25.64 -2.97
CA TRP A 87 -3.80 -25.25 -3.34
C TRP A 87 -4.82 -26.28 -2.85
N ASN A 88 -5.97 -25.84 -2.30
CA ASN A 88 -7.00 -26.78 -1.85
C ASN A 88 -7.70 -27.45 -3.03
N THR A 89 -7.91 -26.71 -4.12
CA THR A 89 -8.51 -27.23 -5.35
C THR A 89 -7.88 -26.59 -6.60
N ALA A 90 -8.01 -27.27 -7.74
CA ALA A 90 -7.60 -26.70 -9.02
C ALA A 90 -8.41 -25.44 -9.39
N GLY A 91 -9.71 -25.42 -9.07
CA GLY A 91 -10.59 -24.28 -9.34
C GLY A 91 -10.22 -23.04 -8.51
N GLU A 92 -9.82 -23.22 -7.24
CA GLU A 92 -9.28 -22.14 -6.41
C GLU A 92 -8.02 -21.54 -7.03
N ARG A 93 -7.08 -22.39 -7.44
CA ARG A 93 -5.84 -21.96 -8.10
C ARG A 93 -6.15 -21.15 -9.35
N GLU A 94 -7.02 -21.65 -10.21
CA GLU A 94 -7.41 -20.97 -11.44
C GLU A 94 -8.06 -19.60 -11.16
N ALA A 95 -8.98 -19.54 -10.19
CA ALA A 95 -9.65 -18.31 -9.79
C ALA A 95 -8.63 -17.27 -9.27
N ALA A 96 -7.72 -17.68 -8.39
CA ALA A 96 -6.67 -16.80 -7.86
C ALA A 96 -5.73 -16.28 -8.97
N MET A 97 -5.27 -17.17 -9.85
CA MET A 97 -4.40 -16.79 -10.97
C MET A 97 -5.11 -15.84 -11.95
N SER A 98 -6.40 -16.06 -12.22
CA SER A 98 -7.23 -15.17 -13.04
C SER A 98 -7.38 -13.78 -12.42
N GLN A 99 -7.60 -13.70 -11.10
CA GLN A 99 -7.65 -12.42 -10.38
C GLN A 99 -6.32 -11.67 -10.45
N LEU A 100 -5.20 -12.35 -10.25
CA LEU A 100 -3.87 -11.74 -10.36
C LEU A 100 -3.59 -11.22 -11.78
N ALA A 101 -3.97 -11.98 -12.82
CA ALA A 101 -3.83 -11.55 -14.20
C ALA A 101 -4.65 -10.28 -14.51
N ARG A 102 -5.90 -10.20 -14.02
CA ARG A 102 -6.74 -9.00 -14.16
C ARG A 102 -6.13 -7.79 -13.45
N ALA A 103 -5.61 -7.98 -12.23
CA ALA A 103 -4.95 -6.91 -11.48
C ALA A 103 -3.72 -6.39 -12.23
N ARG A 104 -2.92 -7.29 -12.81
CA ARG A 104 -1.75 -6.94 -13.61
C ARG A 104 -2.12 -6.05 -14.80
N GLU A 105 -3.13 -6.45 -15.57
CA GLU A 105 -3.55 -5.69 -16.76
C GLU A 105 -4.11 -4.32 -16.39
N GLU A 106 -4.83 -4.21 -15.27
CA GLU A 106 -5.32 -2.90 -14.80
C GLU A 106 -4.16 -1.97 -14.41
N PHE A 107 -3.14 -2.46 -13.71
CA PHE A 107 -1.96 -1.65 -13.38
C PHE A 107 -1.15 -1.28 -14.62
N LYS A 108 -1.02 -2.19 -15.59
CA LYS A 108 -0.37 -1.90 -16.88
C LYS A 108 -1.13 -0.83 -17.67
N ARG A 109 -2.46 -0.88 -17.68
CA ARG A 109 -3.29 0.15 -18.32
C ARG A 109 -3.11 1.52 -17.64
N ARG A 110 -3.02 1.54 -16.31
CA ARG A 110 -2.79 2.79 -15.53
C ARG A 110 -1.39 3.37 -15.72
N SER A 111 -0.38 2.54 -15.96
CA SER A 111 1.00 3.00 -16.17
C SER A 111 1.21 3.71 -17.51
N GLN A 112 0.30 3.52 -18.46
CA GLN A 112 0.33 4.14 -19.79
C GLN A 112 -0.47 5.45 -19.86
N GLN A 113 -1.19 5.80 -18.80
CA GLN A 113 -1.95 7.05 -18.77
C GLN A 113 -1.01 8.23 -18.48
N PRO A 114 -1.10 9.34 -19.22
CA PRO A 114 -0.40 10.55 -18.85
C PRO A 114 -0.92 11.09 -17.51
N ARG A 115 -0.01 11.73 -16.76
CA ARG A 115 -0.33 12.38 -15.48
C ARG A 115 -1.20 13.61 -15.71
#